data_AF-A0A7X5ZGI0-F1
#
_entry.id   AF-A0A7X5ZGI0-F1
#
_cell.length_a   1.000
_cell.length_b   1.000
_cell.length_c   1.000
_cell.angle_alpha   90.00
_cell.angle_beta   90.00
_cell.angle_gamma   90.00
#
_symmetry.space_group_name_H-M   'P 1'
#
loop_
_entity.id
_entity.type
_entity.pdbx_description
1 polymer ?
#
loop_
_entity_poly.entity_id
_entity_poly.type
_entity_poly.pdbx_seq_one_letter_code
_entity_poly.pdbx_strand_id
1 'polypeptide(L)'
;MEQKPPIATISAANRAHRSSLPFEDTRDFENADRGFIGALEPCVVTAADGRVVWNNDAYGFLAAEAPDTVHPSLWRQSQLCAK
;
A
#
# COMPACT_ATOMS: atom_id res chain seq x y z
N MET A 1 7.63 -12.19 17.84
CA MET A 1 6.30 -11.75 18.28
C MET A 1 5.27 -12.38 17.38
N GLU A 2 4.20 -12.91 17.94
CA GLU A 2 3.10 -13.50 17.18
C GLU A 2 2.04 -12.42 16.89
N GLN A 3 1.64 -12.28 15.62
CA GLN A 3 0.59 -11.36 15.18
C GLN A 3 -0.77 -11.90 15.65
N LYS A 4 -1.58 -11.03 16.27
CA LYS A 4 -2.96 -11.35 16.66
C LYS A 4 -3.94 -10.77 15.64
N PRO A 5 -5.08 -11.43 15.38
CA PRO A 5 -6.12 -10.85 14.55
C PRO A 5 -6.66 -9.56 15.17
N PRO A 6 -7.17 -8.62 14.36
CA PRO A 6 -7.79 -7.41 14.88
C PRO A 6 -9.05 -7.81 15.66
N ILE A 7 -9.24 -7.22 16.84
CA ILE A 7 -10.46 -7.44 17.62
C ILE A 7 -11.65 -6.77 16.92
N ALA A 8 -12.87 -7.24 17.22
CA ALA A 8 -14.08 -6.82 16.52
C ALA A 8 -14.29 -5.30 16.46
N THR A 9 -13.89 -4.57 17.50
CA THR A 9 -14.00 -3.10 17.56
C THR A 9 -13.09 -2.41 16.54
N ILE A 10 -11.89 -2.94 16.30
CA ILE A 10 -10.94 -2.42 15.30
C ILE A 10 -11.48 -2.68 13.89
N SER A 11 -11.91 -3.92 13.61
CA SER A 11 -12.47 -4.26 12.30
C SER A 11 -13.73 -3.45 11.98
N ALA A 12 -14.61 -3.25 12.97
CA ALA A 12 -15.80 -2.41 12.80
C ALA A 12 -15.45 -0.95 12.48
N ALA A 13 -14.46 -0.37 13.16
CA ALA A 13 -13.99 0.98 12.88
C ALA A 13 -13.40 1.11 11.47
N ASN A 14 -12.55 0.16 11.05
CA ASN A 14 -11.98 0.17 9.70
C ASN A 14 -13.07 0.05 8.61
N ARG A 15 -14.07 -0.81 8.80
CA ARG A 15 -15.21 -0.91 7.86
C ARG A 15 -16.05 0.37 7.82
N ALA A 16 -16.30 1.02 8.96
CA ALA A 16 -17.03 2.28 9.00
C ALA A 16 -16.30 3.38 8.21
N HIS A 17 -14.96 3.43 8.27
CA HIS A 17 -14.17 4.35 7.46
C HIS A 17 -14.18 4.01 5.98
N ARG A 18 -14.18 2.71 5.61
CA ARG A 18 -14.33 2.27 4.20
C ARG A 18 -15.61 2.79 3.56
N SER A 19 -16.68 2.95 4.34
CA SER A 19 -17.99 3.43 3.85
C SER A 19 -18.21 4.94 3.95
N SER A 20 -17.40 5.68 4.73
CA SER A 20 -17.64 7.11 5.01
C SER A 20 -16.64 8.06 4.36
N LEU A 21 -15.46 7.57 3.98
CA LEU A 21 -14.46 8.35 3.26
C LEU A 21 -14.69 8.24 1.74
N PRO A 22 -14.30 9.28 0.96
CA PRO A 22 -14.57 9.34 -0.49
C PRO A 22 -13.58 8.48 -1.29
N PHE A 23 -13.67 7.16 -1.19
CA PHE A 23 -12.78 6.24 -1.92
C PHE A 23 -13.06 6.18 -3.43
N GLU A 24 -14.21 6.66 -3.86
CA GLU A 24 -14.56 6.86 -5.26
C GLU A 24 -13.76 7.99 -5.94
N ASP A 25 -13.15 8.89 -5.15
CA ASP A 25 -12.24 9.91 -5.68
C ASP A 25 -10.85 9.29 -5.93
N THR A 26 -10.62 8.94 -7.19
CA THR A 26 -9.38 8.29 -7.66
C THR A 26 -8.39 9.25 -8.32
N ARG A 27 -8.59 10.57 -8.24
CA ARG A 27 -7.73 11.55 -8.92
C ARG A 27 -6.26 11.46 -8.51
N ASP A 28 -5.98 11.10 -7.25
CA ASP A 28 -4.60 10.91 -6.79
C ASP A 28 -3.88 9.78 -7.53
N PHE A 29 -4.60 8.72 -7.91
CA PHE A 29 -4.01 7.61 -8.67
C PHE A 29 -3.67 8.04 -10.09
N GLU A 30 -4.57 8.77 -10.75
CA GLU A 30 -4.31 9.34 -12.08
C GLU A 30 -3.11 10.29 -12.04
N ASN A 31 -3.02 11.13 -11.01
CA ASN A 31 -1.91 12.05 -10.82
C ASN A 31 -0.58 11.33 -10.53
N ALA A 32 -0.61 10.24 -9.75
CA ALA A 32 0.57 9.44 -9.46
C ALA A 32 1.11 8.73 -10.72
N ASP A 33 0.23 8.29 -11.62
CA ASP A 33 0.62 7.62 -12.87
C ASP A 33 1.03 8.62 -13.98
N ARG A 34 0.66 9.89 -13.84
CA ARG A 34 0.78 10.89 -14.90
C ARG A 34 2.24 11.18 -15.24
N GLY A 35 2.61 10.90 -16.49
CA GLY A 35 3.93 11.24 -17.03
C GLY A 35 5.03 10.23 -16.67
N PHE A 36 4.66 9.03 -16.26
CA PHE A 36 5.59 7.93 -16.02
C PHE A 36 6.49 7.66 -17.24
N ILE A 37 7.81 7.54 -17.01
CA ILE A 37 8.84 7.33 -18.06
C ILE A 37 9.39 5.90 -18.00
N GLY A 38 9.58 5.36 -16.79
CA GLY A 38 10.10 4.01 -16.58
C GLY A 38 10.34 3.73 -15.10
N ALA A 39 10.39 2.44 -14.76
CA ALA A 39 10.71 1.92 -13.44
C ALA A 39 11.84 0.89 -13.54
N LEU A 40 12.51 0.65 -12.42
CA LEU A 40 13.46 -0.44 -12.29
C LEU A 40 12.70 -1.77 -12.19
N GLU A 41 13.07 -2.76 -12.99
CA GLU A 41 12.50 -4.11 -12.96
C GLU A 41 13.62 -5.16 -12.89
N PRO A 42 13.77 -5.91 -11.78
CA PRO A 42 13.02 -5.80 -10.51
C PRO A 42 13.37 -4.51 -9.76
N CYS A 43 12.44 -3.93 -8.98
CA CYS A 43 12.66 -2.66 -8.26
C CYS A 43 13.49 -2.85 -6.98
N VAL A 44 14.69 -3.40 -7.15
CA VAL A 44 15.60 -3.82 -6.09
C VAL A 44 16.95 -3.16 -6.29
N VAL A 45 17.39 -2.41 -5.29
CA VAL A 45 18.70 -1.75 -5.27
C VAL A 45 19.64 -2.57 -4.39
N THR A 46 20.80 -2.95 -4.93
CA THR A 46 21.84 -3.69 -4.23
C THR A 46 23.10 -2.86 -4.01
N ALA A 47 23.81 -3.14 -2.93
CA ALA A 47 25.17 -2.65 -2.72
C ALA A 47 26.18 -3.48 -3.53
N ALA A 48 27.42 -3.01 -3.62
CA ALA A 48 28.48 -3.69 -4.36
C ALA A 48 28.81 -5.10 -3.82
N ASP A 49 28.50 -5.36 -2.54
CA ASP A 49 28.63 -6.67 -1.90
C ASP A 49 27.42 -7.61 -2.15
N GLY A 50 26.44 -7.17 -2.96
CA GLY A 50 25.25 -7.93 -3.30
C GLY A 50 24.10 -7.83 -2.30
N ARG A 51 24.27 -7.14 -1.18
CA ARG A 51 23.19 -6.98 -0.19
C ARG A 51 22.10 -6.05 -0.72
N VAL A 52 20.84 -6.44 -0.51
CA VAL A 52 19.68 -5.58 -0.81
C VAL A 52 19.67 -4.38 0.14
N VAL A 53 19.67 -3.18 -0.44
CA VAL A 53 19.59 -1.90 0.27
C VAL A 53 18.17 -1.35 0.22
N TRP A 54 17.46 -1.59 -0.88
CA TRP A 54 16.05 -1.26 -1.04
C TRP A 54 15.36 -2.29 -1.91
N ASN A 55 14.13 -2.67 -1.57
CA ASN A 55 13.29 -3.55 -2.36
C ASN A 55 11.87 -3.00 -2.36
N ASN A 56 11.47 -2.34 -3.46
CA ASN A 56 10.12 -1.82 -3.60
C ASN A 56 9.11 -2.93 -3.95
N ASP A 57 9.56 -3.99 -4.64
CA ASP A 57 8.71 -5.13 -5.02
C ASP A 57 8.15 -5.88 -3.79
N ALA A 58 8.80 -5.75 -2.63
CA ALA A 58 8.31 -6.28 -1.36
C ALA A 58 6.93 -5.74 -0.96
N TYR A 59 6.53 -4.58 -1.50
CA TYR A 59 5.22 -3.96 -1.25
C TYR A 59 4.14 -4.40 -2.26
N GLY A 60 4.41 -5.36 -3.14
CA GLY A 60 3.45 -5.86 -4.13
C GLY A 60 2.14 -6.38 -3.54
N PHE A 61 2.10 -6.73 -2.25
CA PHE A 61 0.87 -7.10 -1.54
C PHE A 61 -0.16 -5.96 -1.49
N LEU A 62 0.24 -4.71 -1.69
CA LEU A 62 -0.65 -3.55 -1.73
C LEU A 62 -1.58 -3.53 -2.94
N ALA A 63 -1.34 -4.36 -3.97
CA ALA A 63 -2.25 -4.51 -5.11
C ALA A 63 -3.60 -5.16 -4.72
N ALA A 64 -3.69 -5.77 -3.53
CA ALA A 64 -4.93 -6.34 -3.01
C ALA A 64 -5.84 -5.28 -2.35
N GLU A 65 -7.04 -5.70 -1.95
CA GLU A 65 -7.89 -4.87 -1.11
C GLU A 65 -7.32 -4.69 0.31
N ALA A 66 -7.65 -3.55 0.94
CA ALA A 66 -7.25 -3.27 2.31
C ALA A 66 -7.80 -4.35 3.28
N PRO A 67 -6.93 -5.01 4.06
CA PRO A 67 -7.38 -5.97 5.06
C PRO A 67 -7.92 -5.25 6.30
N ASP A 68 -8.76 -5.93 7.10
CA ASP A 68 -9.30 -5.39 8.36
C ASP A 68 -8.22 -5.09 9.42
N THR A 69 -6.98 -5.55 9.22
CA THR A 69 -5.80 -5.23 10.06
C THR A 69 -5.18 -3.87 9.77
N VAL A 70 -5.56 -3.19 8.69
CA VAL A 70 -5.00 -1.91 8.28
C VAL A 70 -6.13 -0.91 8.03
N HIS A 71 -5.93 0.34 8.45
CA HIS A 71 -6.89 1.40 8.18
C HIS A 71 -7.02 1.64 6.67
N PRO A 72 -8.23 1.70 6.07
CA PRO A 72 -8.40 1.72 4.63
C PRO A 72 -7.81 2.98 3.96
N SER A 73 -7.82 4.13 4.63
CA SER A 73 -7.16 5.35 4.11
C SER A 73 -5.63 5.21 4.07
N LEU A 74 -5.05 4.54 5.07
CA LEU A 74 -3.61 4.26 5.07
C LEU A 74 -3.26 3.30 3.93
N TRP A 75 -4.07 2.27 3.71
CA TRP A 75 -3.88 1.36 2.59
C TRP A 75 -3.90 2.08 1.24
N ARG A 76 -4.89 2.95 0.99
CA ARG A 76 -4.95 3.81 -0.21
C ARG A 76 -3.68 4.65 -0.36
N GLN A 77 -3.21 5.26 0.74
CA GLN A 77 -1.98 6.05 0.72
C GLN A 77 -0.74 5.20 0.41
N SER A 78 -0.66 4.00 0.98
CA SER A 78 0.42 3.06 0.69
C SER A 78 0.41 2.64 -0.78
N GLN A 79 -0.77 2.40 -1.37
CA GLN A 79 -0.91 2.11 -2.80
C GLN A 79 -0.40 3.28 -3.67
N LEU A 80 -0.69 4.53 -3.30
CA LEU A 80 -0.17 5.71 -3.99
C LEU A 80 1.36 5.81 -3.90
N CYS A 81 1.94 5.52 -2.73
CA CYS A 81 3.39 5.55 -2.54
C CYS A 81 4.13 4.39 -3.23
N ALA A 82 3.43 3.33 -3.61
CA ALA A 82 4.00 2.13 -4.24
C ALA A 82 3.86 2.10 -5.77
N LYS A 83 3.28 3.15 -6.37
CA LYS A 83 3.19 3.33 -7.83
C LYS A 83 4.56 3.45 -8.49
#